data_AF-F0P0G9-F1
#
_entry.id   AF-F0P0G9-F1
#
_cell.length_a   1.000
_cell.length_b   1.000
_cell.length_c   1.000
_cell.angle_alpha   90.00
_cell.angle_beta   90.00
_cell.angle_gamma   90.00
#
_symmetry.space_group_name_H-M   'P 1'
#
loop_
_entity.id
_entity.type
_entity.pdbx_description
1 polymer ?
#
loop_
_entity_poly.entity_id
_entity_poly.type
_entity_poly.pdbx_seq_one_letter_code
_entity_poly.pdbx_strand_id
1 'polypeptide(L)'
;MHTKTFTLLIILLVASSLYAQVGINTENPQQRFHVDGQRDNPTTGSPTVDQQKNDVVITEDGRVGVGTTEPTESLDIDGKARIRNTNTLDSETVSPLLVDESGLVGKAKELSIFSYFNTDEDPPYVHEFKHNSKNTPWVLPITEEGLQYNTMLDFNSLYFTVTDNHELVVPAKGNYLISGSAIPVLVFDSNDGVEFAHVFYDIEMKKEGETKWKSITGGKKAYPRKHLSFVFCSITFPTTIVALEPGTLLRMSIYSSNNSNQTNEPDNLIIGKYYHNPWFTLDIVKL
;
A
#
# COMPACT_ATOMS: atom_id res chain seq x y z
N MET A 1 59.05 54.02 -7.47
CA MET A 1 58.98 52.63 -6.96
C MET A 1 57.62 52.25 -6.39
N HIS A 2 56.83 53.18 -5.83
CA HIS A 2 55.59 52.84 -5.11
C HIS A 2 54.40 52.33 -5.96
N THR A 3 54.25 52.76 -7.21
CA THR A 3 53.10 52.39 -8.05
C THR A 3 53.06 50.89 -8.36
N LYS A 4 54.23 50.29 -8.66
CA LYS A 4 54.34 48.84 -8.93
C LYS A 4 54.04 48.00 -7.68
N THR A 5 54.50 48.46 -6.51
CA THR A 5 54.25 47.81 -5.22
C THR A 5 52.77 47.87 -4.84
N PHE A 6 52.12 49.02 -5.08
CA PHE A 6 50.69 49.19 -4.81
C PHE A 6 49.80 48.33 -5.73
N THR A 7 50.12 48.26 -7.02
CA THR A 7 49.42 47.37 -7.96
C THR A 7 49.58 45.89 -7.58
N LEU A 8 50.77 45.47 -7.14
CA LEU A 8 51.02 44.10 -6.69
C LEU A 8 50.18 43.74 -5.44
N LEU A 9 50.07 44.67 -4.48
CA LEU A 9 49.24 44.52 -3.28
C LEU A 9 47.76 44.36 -3.61
N ILE A 10 47.25 45.15 -4.58
CA ILE A 10 45.86 45.01 -5.05
C ILE A 10 45.64 43.63 -5.69
N ILE A 11 46.56 43.17 -6.53
CA ILE A 11 46.47 41.84 -7.16
C ILE A 11 46.47 40.73 -6.11
N LEU A 12 47.33 40.81 -5.09
CA LEU A 12 47.39 39.82 -4.02
C LEU A 12 46.09 39.78 -3.18
N LEU A 13 45.52 40.95 -2.88
CA LEU A 13 44.28 41.08 -2.13
C LEU A 13 43.11 40.44 -2.90
N VAL A 14 43.01 40.71 -4.21
CA VAL A 14 41.96 40.15 -5.08
C VAL A 14 42.13 38.64 -5.26
N ALA A 15 43.37 38.15 -5.37
CA ALA A 15 43.64 36.72 -5.49
C ALA A 15 43.26 35.93 -4.22
N SER A 16 43.34 36.55 -3.04
CA SER A 16 42.98 35.91 -1.75
C SER A 16 41.48 35.71 -1.55
N SER A 17 40.63 36.39 -2.34
CA SER A 17 39.17 36.25 -2.33
C SER A 17 38.62 35.26 -3.37
N LEU A 18 39.49 34.55 -4.11
CA LEU A 18 39.05 33.54 -5.07
C LEU A 18 38.77 32.22 -4.35
N TYR A 19 37.52 31.74 -4.44
CA TYR A 19 37.19 30.37 -4.03
C TYR A 19 37.90 29.40 -4.99
N ALA A 20 38.72 28.50 -4.44
CA ALA A 20 39.40 27.48 -5.23
C ALA A 20 38.42 26.35 -5.57
N GLN A 21 37.73 26.52 -6.70
CA GLN A 21 37.06 25.42 -7.38
C GLN A 21 38.07 24.65 -8.24
N VAL A 22 37.96 23.33 -8.26
CA VAL A 22 38.86 22.45 -9.02
C VAL A 22 38.07 21.84 -10.17
N GLY A 23 38.44 22.21 -11.39
CA GLY A 23 37.95 21.60 -12.61
C GLY A 23 38.97 20.61 -13.18
N ILE A 24 38.50 19.44 -13.62
CA ILE A 24 39.26 18.54 -14.49
C ILE A 24 38.51 18.48 -15.81
N ASN A 25 39.20 18.82 -16.91
CA ASN A 25 38.63 18.93 -18.25
C ASN A 25 37.46 19.92 -18.39
N THR A 26 37.26 20.81 -17.42
CA THR A 26 36.31 21.91 -17.53
C THR A 26 36.95 23.20 -17.02
N GLU A 27 36.81 24.27 -17.79
CA GLU A 27 37.30 25.62 -17.42
C GLU A 27 36.26 26.38 -16.57
N ASN A 28 35.05 25.82 -16.48
CA ASN A 28 33.91 26.41 -15.80
C ASN A 28 33.27 25.40 -14.84
N PRO A 29 33.96 25.06 -13.72
CA PRO A 29 33.41 24.19 -12.70
C PRO A 29 32.07 24.72 -12.18
N GLN A 30 31.06 23.85 -12.09
CA GLN A 30 29.73 24.22 -11.56
C GLN A 30 29.63 24.00 -10.05
N GLN A 31 30.58 23.26 -9.47
CA GLN A 31 30.66 22.92 -8.06
C GLN A 31 32.13 22.97 -7.58
N ARG A 32 32.38 22.72 -6.28
CA ARG A 32 33.73 22.80 -5.67
C ARG A 32 34.74 21.89 -6.35
N PHE A 33 34.32 20.69 -6.74
CA PHE A 33 35.09 19.80 -7.61
C PHE A 33 34.19 19.37 -8.78
N HIS A 34 34.69 19.51 -10.00
CA HIS A 34 33.96 19.16 -11.21
C HIS A 34 34.89 18.42 -12.19
N VAL A 35 34.53 17.20 -12.56
CA VAL A 35 35.19 16.40 -13.59
C VAL A 35 34.26 16.28 -14.78
N ASP A 36 34.74 16.72 -15.95
CA ASP A 36 34.06 16.57 -17.24
C ASP A 36 34.78 15.48 -18.05
N GLY A 37 34.12 14.35 -18.27
CA GLY A 37 34.75 13.22 -18.95
C GLY A 37 35.10 13.49 -20.40
N GLN A 38 34.24 14.21 -21.13
CA GLN A 38 34.36 14.44 -22.58
C GLN A 38 34.96 15.80 -22.93
N ARG A 39 35.18 16.67 -21.94
CA ARG A 39 35.64 18.05 -22.11
C ARG A 39 34.70 18.85 -23.02
N ASP A 40 33.41 18.59 -22.93
CA ASP A 40 32.39 19.20 -23.78
C ASP A 40 31.60 20.30 -23.08
N ASN A 41 31.87 20.60 -21.81
CA ASN A 41 31.23 21.68 -21.08
C ASN A 41 31.56 23.09 -21.63
N PRO A 42 30.59 24.02 -21.60
CA PRO A 42 30.80 25.36 -22.09
C PRO A 42 31.75 26.13 -21.15
N THR A 43 32.59 27.00 -21.74
CA THR A 43 33.53 27.85 -20.99
C THR A 43 32.84 28.88 -20.09
N THR A 44 31.53 29.09 -20.26
CA THR A 44 30.68 29.94 -19.41
C THR A 44 29.27 29.37 -19.34
N GLY A 45 28.50 29.72 -18.29
CA GLY A 45 27.13 29.23 -18.09
C GLY A 45 27.07 27.79 -17.55
N SER A 46 25.91 27.14 -17.64
CA SER A 46 25.74 25.76 -17.17
C SER A 46 25.80 24.76 -18.32
N PRO A 47 26.39 23.57 -18.12
CA PRO A 47 26.29 22.44 -19.05
C PRO A 47 24.84 22.07 -19.39
N THR A 48 24.60 21.65 -20.63
CA THR A 48 23.33 21.04 -21.04
C THR A 48 23.15 19.67 -20.39
N VAL A 49 21.90 19.19 -20.30
CA VAL A 49 21.58 17.87 -19.74
C VAL A 49 22.38 16.73 -20.38
N ASP A 50 22.64 16.80 -21.69
CA ASP A 50 23.41 15.77 -22.38
C ASP A 50 24.91 15.82 -22.07
N GLN A 51 25.47 17.03 -21.88
CA GLN A 51 26.87 17.20 -21.42
C GLN A 51 27.02 16.67 -19.99
N GLN A 52 26.09 17.01 -19.10
CA GLN A 52 26.13 16.60 -17.68
C GLN A 52 26.20 15.07 -17.50
N LYS A 53 25.65 14.26 -18.43
CA LYS A 53 25.68 12.78 -18.36
C LYS A 53 27.09 12.20 -18.21
N ASN A 54 28.12 12.94 -18.60
CA ASN A 54 29.52 12.53 -18.49
C ASN A 54 30.30 13.27 -17.39
N ASP A 55 29.59 14.08 -16.60
CA ASP A 55 30.14 14.87 -15.50
C ASP A 55 30.03 14.15 -14.15
N VAL A 56 30.99 14.44 -13.27
CA VAL A 56 30.96 14.10 -11.85
C VAL A 56 31.30 15.34 -11.03
N VAL A 57 30.49 15.66 -10.03
CA VAL A 57 30.69 16.81 -9.14
C VAL A 57 30.74 16.44 -7.67
N ILE A 58 31.45 17.25 -6.88
CA ILE A 58 31.33 17.28 -5.42
C ILE A 58 31.01 18.72 -4.98
N THR A 59 29.91 18.88 -4.25
CA THR A 59 29.42 20.18 -3.74
C THR A 59 30.15 20.62 -2.46
N GLU A 60 29.90 21.86 -2.01
CA GLU A 60 30.42 22.35 -0.72
C GLU A 60 29.88 21.56 0.49
N ASP A 61 28.66 21.05 0.39
CA ASP A 61 28.04 20.20 1.41
C ASP A 61 28.50 18.73 1.35
N GLY A 62 29.42 18.39 0.44
CA GLY A 62 29.96 17.04 0.29
C GLY A 62 29.07 16.07 -0.50
N ARG A 63 28.02 16.55 -1.17
CA ARG A 63 27.18 15.73 -2.06
C ARG A 63 27.91 15.39 -3.34
N VAL A 64 27.74 14.17 -3.83
CA VAL A 64 28.31 13.68 -5.09
C VAL A 64 27.20 13.60 -6.14
N GLY A 65 27.39 14.29 -7.27
CA GLY A 65 26.52 14.16 -8.44
C GLY A 65 27.23 13.38 -9.54
N VAL A 66 26.55 12.42 -10.17
CA VAL A 66 27.00 11.71 -11.37
C VAL A 66 25.93 11.88 -12.45
N GLY A 67 26.26 12.53 -13.56
CA GLY A 67 25.23 12.85 -14.56
C GLY A 67 24.46 14.14 -14.28
N THR A 68 24.70 14.80 -13.14
CA THR A 68 24.02 16.02 -12.68
C THR A 68 24.99 16.95 -11.96
N THR A 69 24.86 18.26 -12.19
CA THR A 69 25.65 19.29 -11.47
C THR A 69 24.97 19.81 -10.21
N GLU A 70 23.71 19.44 -9.96
CA GLU A 70 22.89 19.94 -8.83
C GLU A 70 22.34 18.76 -8.01
N PRO A 71 23.18 17.98 -7.31
CA PRO A 71 22.74 16.81 -6.56
C PRO A 71 21.82 17.23 -5.39
N THR A 72 20.65 16.60 -5.33
CA THR A 72 19.65 16.83 -4.29
C THR A 72 19.88 15.95 -3.05
N GLU A 73 20.58 14.84 -3.23
CA GLU A 73 20.93 13.86 -2.21
C GLU A 73 22.44 13.68 -2.04
N SER A 74 22.89 12.95 -1.00
CA SER A 74 24.32 12.72 -0.75
C SER A 74 25.04 12.06 -1.92
N LEU A 75 24.36 11.17 -2.64
CA LEU A 75 24.78 10.62 -3.93
C LEU A 75 23.57 10.65 -4.86
N ASP A 76 23.66 11.46 -5.91
CA ASP A 76 22.60 11.65 -6.90
C ASP A 76 23.12 11.21 -8.28
N ILE A 77 22.39 10.30 -8.93
CA ILE A 77 22.82 9.68 -10.20
C ILE A 77 21.70 9.85 -11.21
N ASP A 78 21.91 10.72 -12.20
CA ASP A 78 21.05 10.77 -13.39
C ASP A 78 21.48 9.68 -14.38
N GLY A 79 21.07 8.44 -14.09
CA GLY A 79 21.44 7.28 -14.90
C GLY A 79 21.26 5.94 -14.20
N LYS A 80 22.05 4.94 -14.61
CA LYS A 80 22.00 3.57 -14.08
C LYS A 80 23.21 3.27 -13.21
N ALA A 81 22.97 2.81 -11.98
CA ALA A 81 24.02 2.27 -11.11
C ALA A 81 24.14 0.74 -11.26
N ARG A 82 25.36 0.20 -11.14
CA ARG A 82 25.63 -1.25 -11.08
C ARG A 82 26.59 -1.56 -9.94
N ILE A 83 26.17 -2.42 -9.02
CA ILE A 83 27.02 -3.00 -7.99
C ILE A 83 27.37 -4.42 -8.43
N ARG A 84 28.66 -4.73 -8.62
CA ARG A 84 29.09 -6.01 -9.22
C ARG A 84 29.08 -7.17 -8.24
N ASN A 85 29.49 -6.92 -7.00
CA ASN A 85 29.61 -7.94 -5.97
C ASN A 85 28.88 -7.44 -4.72
N THR A 86 27.93 -8.24 -4.23
CA THR A 86 27.23 -8.03 -2.97
C THR A 86 27.35 -9.30 -2.16
N ASN A 87 27.83 -9.20 -0.92
CA ASN A 87 27.90 -10.35 -0.03
C ASN A 87 26.49 -10.69 0.49
N THR A 88 26.24 -11.96 0.76
CA THR A 88 25.13 -12.37 1.61
C THR A 88 25.37 -11.80 3.01
N LEU A 89 24.34 -11.19 3.59
CA LEU A 89 24.39 -10.66 4.94
C LEU A 89 23.60 -11.61 5.86
N ASP A 90 24.24 -12.15 6.89
CA ASP A 90 23.64 -13.15 7.80
C ASP A 90 23.22 -12.54 9.16
N SER A 91 23.01 -11.21 9.21
CA SER A 91 22.57 -10.51 10.43
C SER A 91 21.05 -10.52 10.56
N GLU A 92 20.54 -10.61 11.79
CA GLU A 92 19.11 -10.46 12.10
C GLU A 92 18.53 -9.08 11.76
N THR A 93 19.38 -8.08 11.47
CA THR A 93 18.97 -6.69 11.22
C THR A 93 19.07 -6.26 9.75
N VAL A 94 19.15 -7.22 8.83
CA VAL A 94 19.19 -6.93 7.38
C VAL A 94 17.81 -6.49 6.90
N SER A 95 17.76 -5.43 6.09
CA SER A 95 16.52 -4.95 5.44
C SER A 95 16.70 -4.85 3.92
N PRO A 96 15.65 -5.10 3.13
CA PRO A 96 15.69 -4.82 1.69
C PRO A 96 15.80 -3.31 1.44
N LEU A 97 16.49 -2.96 0.34
CA LEU A 97 16.43 -1.61 -0.22
C LEU A 97 15.27 -1.51 -1.19
N LEU A 98 14.60 -0.37 -1.16
CA LEU A 98 13.45 -0.03 -1.99
C LEU A 98 13.71 1.33 -2.65
N VAL A 99 13.02 1.60 -3.76
CA VAL A 99 13.16 2.83 -4.55
C VAL A 99 11.78 3.47 -4.66
N ASP A 100 11.67 4.75 -4.35
CA ASP A 100 10.42 5.50 -4.48
C ASP A 100 10.19 6.09 -5.88
N GLU A 101 9.11 6.85 -6.06
CA GLU A 101 8.75 7.46 -7.36
C GLU A 101 9.75 8.52 -7.86
N SER A 102 10.55 9.10 -6.96
CA SER A 102 11.60 10.06 -7.28
C SER A 102 12.95 9.40 -7.58
N GLY A 103 13.05 8.09 -7.38
CA GLY A 103 14.30 7.34 -7.54
C GLY A 103 15.14 7.25 -6.26
N LEU A 104 14.64 7.76 -5.12
CA LEU A 104 15.37 7.72 -3.86
C LEU A 104 15.45 6.28 -3.33
N VAL A 105 16.68 5.83 -3.04
CA VAL A 105 16.93 4.51 -2.46
C VAL A 105 16.86 4.61 -0.94
N GLY A 106 15.99 3.81 -0.34
CA GLY A 106 15.82 3.78 1.11
C GLY A 106 15.36 2.43 1.62
N LYS A 107 15.06 2.38 2.92
CA LYS A 107 14.26 1.30 3.51
C LYS A 107 12.83 1.81 3.54
N ALA A 108 11.86 1.07 3.00
CA ALA A 108 10.48 1.41 3.28
C ALA A 108 10.17 1.08 4.73
N LYS A 109 9.25 1.86 5.29
CA LYS A 109 8.50 1.43 6.46
C LYS A 109 7.71 0.18 6.02
N GLU A 110 7.93 -0.93 6.71
CA GLU A 110 7.44 -2.27 6.36
C GLU A 110 5.97 -2.29 5.88
N LEU A 111 5.65 -3.21 4.96
CA LEU A 111 4.28 -3.49 4.53
C LEU A 111 3.44 -3.82 5.78
N SER A 112 2.48 -2.97 6.11
CA SER A 112 1.55 -3.29 7.19
C SER A 112 0.52 -4.28 6.66
N ILE A 113 0.66 -5.53 7.10
CA ILE A 113 -0.26 -6.62 6.84
C ILE A 113 -1.32 -6.64 7.94
N PHE A 114 -2.58 -6.69 7.54
CA PHE A 114 -3.74 -6.81 8.42
C PHE A 114 -4.53 -8.04 7.98
N SER A 115 -4.63 -9.06 8.83
CA SER A 115 -5.47 -10.24 8.59
C SER A 115 -6.38 -10.42 9.81
N TYR A 116 -7.70 -10.45 9.60
CA TYR A 116 -8.72 -10.47 10.67
C TYR A 116 -9.42 -11.81 10.79
N PHE A 117 -9.75 -12.22 12.04
CA PHE A 117 -10.44 -13.46 12.35
C PHE A 117 -11.37 -13.41 13.58
N ASN A 118 -12.66 -13.15 13.32
CA ASN A 118 -13.89 -13.52 14.04
C ASN A 118 -14.17 -13.06 15.50
N THR A 119 -15.48 -13.06 15.82
CA THR A 119 -16.18 -12.65 17.04
C THR A 119 -16.01 -13.62 18.21
N ASP A 120 -15.98 -13.07 19.42
CA ASP A 120 -15.63 -13.73 20.68
C ASP A 120 -16.66 -14.67 21.32
N GLU A 121 -17.79 -14.93 20.68
CA GLU A 121 -18.84 -15.75 21.29
C GLU A 121 -18.84 -17.20 20.78
N ASP A 122 -18.63 -18.16 21.69
CA ASP A 122 -19.04 -19.56 21.58
C ASP A 122 -20.56 -19.67 21.89
N PRO A 123 -21.38 -20.48 21.16
CA PRO A 123 -21.87 -20.43 19.76
C PRO A 123 -23.34 -19.91 19.65
N PRO A 124 -23.96 -19.87 18.45
CA PRO A 124 -23.63 -19.15 17.21
C PRO A 124 -24.37 -17.78 17.10
N TYR A 125 -23.75 -16.79 16.43
CA TYR A 125 -24.46 -15.59 15.96
C TYR A 125 -25.43 -16.00 14.85
N VAL A 126 -26.69 -16.18 15.21
CA VAL A 126 -27.78 -16.40 14.26
C VAL A 126 -28.28 -15.04 13.81
N HIS A 127 -27.99 -14.71 12.56
CA HIS A 127 -28.58 -13.55 11.91
C HIS A 127 -29.82 -14.01 11.14
N GLU A 128 -31.00 -13.68 11.66
CA GLU A 128 -32.28 -13.93 10.97
C GLU A 128 -32.38 -13.07 9.72
N PHE A 129 -32.51 -13.68 8.52
CA PHE A 129 -32.79 -12.92 7.30
C PHE A 129 -34.07 -12.15 7.56
N LYS A 130 -33.93 -10.87 7.94
CA LYS A 130 -35.07 -9.99 8.13
C LYS A 130 -35.66 -9.87 6.74
N HIS A 131 -36.70 -10.68 6.51
CA HIS A 131 -37.34 -10.99 5.24
C HIS A 131 -37.98 -9.77 4.56
N ASN A 132 -37.65 -8.54 4.98
CA ASN A 132 -38.40 -7.34 4.62
C ASN A 132 -37.57 -6.14 4.16
N SER A 133 -36.39 -6.35 3.58
CA SER A 133 -35.88 -5.41 2.58
C SER A 133 -34.97 -6.12 1.58
N LYS A 134 -35.61 -6.68 0.55
CA LYS A 134 -34.96 -7.05 -0.72
C LYS A 134 -33.90 -5.99 -1.05
N ASN A 135 -32.61 -6.35 -1.00
CA ASN A 135 -31.39 -5.52 -1.21
C ASN A 135 -30.58 -5.09 0.02
N THR A 136 -30.89 -5.48 1.26
CA THR A 136 -29.96 -5.22 2.39
C THR A 136 -28.95 -6.36 2.54
N PRO A 137 -27.64 -6.13 2.38
CA PRO A 137 -26.63 -7.17 2.60
C PRO A 137 -26.54 -7.55 4.06
N TRP A 138 -26.09 -8.78 4.27
CA TRP A 138 -25.48 -9.19 5.52
C TRP A 138 -24.06 -8.71 5.60
N VAL A 139 -23.79 -7.85 6.57
CA VAL A 139 -22.43 -7.43 6.88
C VAL A 139 -21.82 -8.43 7.85
N LEU A 140 -20.68 -9.01 7.48
CA LEU A 140 -19.99 -9.90 8.40
C LEU A 140 -19.47 -9.08 9.60
N PRO A 141 -19.63 -9.57 10.84
CA PRO A 141 -19.35 -8.80 12.04
C PRO A 141 -17.84 -8.68 12.30
N ILE A 142 -17.24 -7.66 11.72
CA ILE A 142 -15.91 -7.19 12.11
C ILE A 142 -16.05 -6.50 13.47
N THR A 143 -15.21 -6.85 14.45
CA THR A 143 -15.21 -6.27 15.81
C THR A 143 -13.82 -5.79 16.19
N GLU A 144 -13.73 -4.83 17.13
CA GLU A 144 -12.44 -4.36 17.64
C GLU A 144 -11.65 -5.48 18.34
N GLU A 145 -12.33 -6.39 19.03
CA GLU A 145 -11.72 -7.53 19.72
C GLU A 145 -11.09 -8.52 18.72
N GLY A 146 -11.77 -8.78 17.59
CA GLY A 146 -11.20 -9.59 16.52
C GLY A 146 -9.95 -8.98 15.87
N LEU A 147 -9.72 -7.66 15.99
CA LEU A 147 -8.46 -7.02 15.58
C LEU A 147 -7.28 -7.44 16.47
N GLN A 148 -7.55 -7.84 17.73
CA GLN A 148 -6.54 -8.13 18.75
C GLN A 148 -5.94 -9.53 18.61
N TYR A 149 -6.62 -10.47 17.94
CA TYR A 149 -6.12 -11.83 17.70
C TYR A 149 -5.13 -11.93 16.53
N ASN A 150 -4.75 -10.80 15.95
CA ASN A 150 -3.73 -10.78 14.91
C ASN A 150 -2.36 -11.11 15.54
N THR A 151 -1.78 -12.25 15.19
CA THR A 151 -0.48 -12.73 15.72
C THR A 151 0.73 -11.94 15.21
N MET A 152 0.51 -10.85 14.47
CA MET A 152 1.56 -9.95 13.96
C MET A 152 1.54 -8.55 14.61
N LEU A 153 0.97 -8.42 15.82
CA LEU A 153 0.86 -7.15 16.55
C LEU A 153 2.20 -6.50 16.98
N ASP A 154 3.34 -7.19 16.83
CA ASP A 154 4.64 -6.68 17.24
C ASP A 154 5.43 -5.94 16.14
N PHE A 155 4.87 -5.84 14.91
CA PHE A 155 5.55 -5.18 13.79
C PHE A 155 4.64 -4.15 13.10
N ASN A 156 4.85 -2.87 13.41
CA ASN A 156 4.51 -1.72 12.55
C ASN A 156 3.07 -1.71 11.97
N SER A 157 2.07 -1.88 12.84
CA SER A 157 0.68 -2.10 12.47
C SER A 157 -0.02 -0.86 11.90
N LEU A 158 -0.83 -1.06 10.86
CA LEU A 158 -1.85 -0.11 10.43
C LEU A 158 -3.04 -0.26 11.39
N TYR A 159 -3.30 0.75 12.23
CA TYR A 159 -4.42 0.72 13.18
C TYR A 159 -5.73 1.03 12.47
N PHE A 160 -6.39 -0.01 11.94
CA PHE A 160 -7.79 0.10 11.56
C PHE A 160 -8.65 0.24 12.81
N THR A 161 -9.67 1.09 12.73
CA THR A 161 -10.76 1.11 13.72
C THR A 161 -12.00 0.46 13.12
N VAL A 162 -12.93 0.02 13.98
CA VAL A 162 -14.19 -0.58 13.56
C VAL A 162 -15.34 0.31 14.00
N THR A 163 -16.31 0.54 13.13
CA THR A 163 -17.54 1.25 13.49
C THR A 163 -18.51 0.33 14.24
N ASP A 164 -19.50 0.90 14.93
CA ASP A 164 -20.60 0.13 15.54
C ASP A 164 -21.39 -0.73 14.53
N ASN A 165 -21.25 -0.45 13.23
CA ASN A 165 -21.90 -1.19 12.15
C ASN A 165 -20.99 -2.27 11.53
N HIS A 166 -19.89 -2.64 12.20
CA HIS A 166 -18.94 -3.66 11.75
C HIS A 166 -18.18 -3.29 10.46
N GLU A 167 -17.90 -2.00 10.27
CA GLU A 167 -17.15 -1.51 9.11
C GLU A 167 -15.72 -1.12 9.53
N LEU A 168 -14.73 -1.48 8.73
CA LEU A 168 -13.34 -1.03 8.95
C LEU A 168 -13.13 0.38 8.41
N VAL A 169 -12.46 1.21 9.19
CA VAL A 169 -12.06 2.56 8.77
C VAL A 169 -10.62 2.53 8.29
N VAL A 170 -10.40 2.89 7.02
CA VAL A 170 -9.06 2.97 6.42
C VAL A 170 -8.25 4.08 7.11
N PRO A 171 -7.07 3.79 7.70
CA PRO A 171 -6.35 4.77 8.50
C PRO A 171 -5.43 5.69 7.68
N ALA A 172 -5.05 5.29 6.47
CA ALA A 172 -4.07 6.01 5.67
C ALA A 172 -4.33 5.89 4.17
N LYS A 173 -3.87 6.89 3.40
CA LYS A 173 -3.88 6.82 1.94
C LYS A 173 -2.89 5.76 1.45
N GLY A 174 -3.24 5.02 0.41
CA GLY A 174 -2.31 4.10 -0.26
C GLY A 174 -2.99 3.10 -1.19
N ASN A 175 -2.18 2.23 -1.78
CA ASN A 175 -2.66 1.03 -2.47
C ASN A 175 -2.76 -0.11 -1.47
N TYR A 176 -3.82 -0.89 -1.56
CA TYR A 176 -4.09 -2.00 -0.66
C TYR A 176 -4.36 -3.26 -1.46
N LEU A 177 -3.64 -4.33 -1.15
CA LEU A 177 -3.98 -5.68 -1.58
C LEU A 177 -5.02 -6.23 -0.62
N ILE A 178 -6.18 -6.62 -1.15
CA ILE A 178 -7.32 -7.07 -0.34
C ILE A 178 -7.80 -8.44 -0.81
N SER A 179 -8.02 -9.36 0.12
CA SER A 179 -8.64 -10.68 -0.09
C SER A 179 -9.36 -11.17 1.16
N GLY A 180 -9.94 -12.36 1.09
CA GLY A 180 -10.53 -12.99 2.26
C GLY A 180 -11.25 -14.27 1.93
N SER A 181 -11.83 -14.89 2.94
CA SER A 181 -12.67 -16.07 2.79
C SER A 181 -13.78 -16.08 3.84
N ALA A 182 -14.84 -16.84 3.59
CA ALA A 182 -15.91 -17.03 4.56
C ALA A 182 -16.56 -18.42 4.38
N ILE A 183 -17.08 -18.99 5.46
CA ILE A 183 -17.81 -20.26 5.49
C ILE A 183 -19.14 -20.06 6.25
N PRO A 184 -20.05 -19.21 5.76
CA PRO A 184 -21.39 -19.12 6.33
C PRO A 184 -22.18 -20.43 6.16
N VAL A 185 -23.12 -20.65 7.07
CA VAL A 185 -24.16 -21.66 6.94
C VAL A 185 -25.48 -20.97 6.61
N LEU A 186 -26.07 -21.35 5.50
CA LEU A 186 -27.43 -20.94 5.16
C LEU A 186 -28.41 -21.96 5.70
N VAL A 187 -29.46 -21.50 6.37
CA VAL A 187 -30.54 -22.33 6.91
C VAL A 187 -31.82 -22.07 6.11
N PHE A 188 -32.56 -23.11 5.81
CA PHE A 188 -33.75 -23.08 4.97
C PHE A 188 -34.86 -23.95 5.56
N ASP A 189 -36.11 -23.62 5.23
CA ASP A 189 -37.19 -24.61 5.26
C ASP A 189 -36.93 -25.68 4.19
N SER A 190 -36.77 -26.93 4.64
CA SER A 190 -36.50 -28.10 3.79
C SER A 190 -37.58 -28.40 2.75
N ASN A 191 -38.75 -27.74 2.83
CA ASN A 191 -39.92 -28.00 1.99
C ASN A 191 -40.29 -26.86 1.02
N ASP A 192 -39.44 -25.85 0.84
CA ASP A 192 -39.73 -24.70 -0.04
C ASP A 192 -39.63 -25.01 -1.56
N GLY A 193 -39.21 -26.22 -1.93
CA GLY A 193 -39.14 -26.69 -3.31
C GLY A 193 -37.99 -26.11 -4.14
N VAL A 194 -37.07 -25.36 -3.52
CA VAL A 194 -35.97 -24.68 -4.22
C VAL A 194 -34.74 -25.57 -4.33
N GLU A 195 -34.16 -25.62 -5.52
CA GLU A 195 -33.05 -26.55 -5.80
C GLU A 195 -31.68 -25.99 -5.42
N PHE A 196 -31.49 -24.67 -5.56
CA PHE A 196 -30.21 -24.00 -5.33
C PHE A 196 -30.36 -22.75 -4.46
N ALA A 197 -29.40 -22.53 -3.56
CA ALA A 197 -29.17 -21.22 -2.96
C ALA A 197 -28.15 -20.46 -3.79
N HIS A 198 -28.51 -19.26 -4.24
CA HIS A 198 -27.58 -18.33 -4.87
C HIS A 198 -27.06 -17.34 -3.85
N VAL A 199 -25.74 -17.29 -3.71
CA VAL A 199 -25.01 -16.43 -2.78
C VAL A 199 -24.15 -15.47 -3.56
N PHE A 200 -24.37 -14.19 -3.37
CA PHE A 200 -23.46 -13.14 -3.82
C PHE A 200 -22.66 -12.69 -2.60
N TYR A 201 -21.41 -12.31 -2.83
CA TYR A 201 -20.53 -11.88 -1.77
C TYR A 201 -19.59 -10.82 -2.32
N ASP A 202 -19.38 -9.77 -1.54
CA ASP A 202 -18.54 -8.65 -1.93
C ASP A 202 -17.75 -8.13 -0.74
N ILE A 203 -16.48 -7.76 -0.98
CA ILE A 203 -15.79 -6.75 -0.19
C ILE A 203 -16.13 -5.42 -0.84
N GLU A 204 -16.69 -4.51 -0.06
CA GLU A 204 -17.22 -3.25 -0.53
C GLU A 204 -16.53 -2.08 0.16
N MET A 205 -16.47 -0.95 -0.54
CA MET A 205 -16.06 0.33 0.02
C MET A 205 -17.15 1.38 -0.05
N LYS A 206 -17.10 2.34 0.86
CA LYS A 206 -17.89 3.57 0.83
C LYS A 206 -16.99 4.72 1.27
N LYS A 207 -16.75 5.68 0.39
CA LYS A 207 -15.93 6.85 0.72
C LYS A 207 -16.70 7.80 1.62
N GLU A 208 -15.97 8.65 2.33
CA GLU A 208 -16.58 9.71 3.15
C GLU A 208 -17.51 10.59 2.29
N GLY A 209 -18.72 10.83 2.79
CA GLY A 209 -19.76 11.59 2.08
C GLY A 209 -20.55 10.80 1.02
N GLU A 210 -20.15 9.57 0.66
CA GLU A 210 -20.93 8.71 -0.24
C GLU A 210 -22.08 8.01 0.49
N THR A 211 -23.20 7.85 -0.23
CA THR A 211 -24.40 7.16 0.29
C THR A 211 -24.53 5.72 -0.17
N LYS A 212 -23.69 5.29 -1.13
CA LYS A 212 -23.76 3.97 -1.75
C LYS A 212 -22.44 3.22 -1.58
N TRP A 213 -22.56 1.92 -1.38
CA TRP A 213 -21.43 1.00 -1.38
C TRP A 213 -21.04 0.63 -2.81
N LYS A 214 -19.74 0.44 -3.02
CA LYS A 214 -19.17 -0.01 -4.28
C LYS A 214 -18.36 -1.29 -4.03
N SER A 215 -18.65 -2.35 -4.78
CA SER A 215 -17.86 -3.58 -4.74
C SER A 215 -16.43 -3.32 -5.21
N ILE A 216 -15.48 -3.84 -4.44
CA ILE A 216 -14.05 -3.86 -4.74
C ILE A 216 -13.68 -5.20 -5.37
N THR A 217 -14.17 -6.28 -4.75
CA THR A 217 -13.99 -7.67 -5.20
C THR A 217 -15.12 -8.51 -4.66
N GLY A 218 -15.50 -9.55 -5.39
CA GLY A 218 -16.65 -10.36 -5.03
C GLY A 218 -16.99 -11.41 -6.07
N GLY A 219 -18.15 -12.03 -5.91
CA GLY A 219 -18.63 -13.04 -6.84
C GLY A 219 -20.02 -13.56 -6.51
N LYS A 220 -20.43 -14.54 -7.31
CA LYS A 220 -21.69 -15.27 -7.14
C LYS A 220 -21.41 -16.77 -7.17
N LYS A 221 -21.95 -17.51 -6.21
CA LYS A 221 -21.94 -18.98 -6.18
C LYS A 221 -23.36 -19.53 -6.04
N ALA A 222 -23.54 -20.77 -6.47
CA ALA A 222 -24.79 -21.52 -6.31
C ALA A 222 -24.49 -22.81 -5.54
N TYR A 223 -25.32 -23.15 -4.56
CA TYR A 223 -25.16 -24.34 -3.75
C TYR A 223 -26.43 -25.20 -3.82
N PRO A 224 -26.33 -26.51 -4.09
CA PRO A 224 -27.50 -27.38 -4.10
C PRO A 224 -28.09 -27.48 -2.68
N ARG A 225 -29.41 -27.30 -2.56
CA ARG A 225 -30.12 -27.29 -1.28
C ARG A 225 -31.44 -28.04 -1.23
N LYS A 226 -31.82 -28.70 -2.33
CA LYS A 226 -33.07 -29.46 -2.42
C LYS A 226 -33.15 -30.49 -1.28
N HIS A 227 -34.21 -30.44 -0.47
CA HIS A 227 -34.42 -31.30 0.70
C HIS A 227 -33.40 -31.14 1.85
N LEU A 228 -32.62 -30.06 1.86
CA LEU A 228 -31.70 -29.74 2.95
C LEU A 228 -32.29 -28.62 3.81
N SER A 229 -32.12 -28.74 5.13
CA SER A 229 -32.45 -27.65 6.07
C SER A 229 -31.29 -26.68 6.27
N PHE A 230 -30.08 -27.02 5.81
CA PHE A 230 -28.92 -26.13 5.84
C PHE A 230 -27.86 -26.50 4.81
N VAL A 231 -27.01 -25.53 4.43
CA VAL A 231 -25.85 -25.72 3.54
C VAL A 231 -24.67 -24.88 4.01
N PHE A 232 -23.47 -25.50 4.07
CA PHE A 232 -22.20 -24.78 4.24
C PHE A 232 -21.77 -24.14 2.93
N CYS A 233 -21.47 -22.85 2.95
CA CYS A 233 -21.11 -22.09 1.77
C CYS A 233 -19.66 -21.60 1.83
N SER A 234 -18.73 -22.32 1.20
CA SER A 234 -17.33 -21.86 1.12
C SER A 234 -17.16 -20.72 0.10
N ILE A 235 -16.78 -19.56 0.59
CA ILE A 235 -16.60 -18.31 -0.15
C ILE A 235 -15.12 -17.91 -0.11
N THR A 236 -14.60 -17.48 -1.25
CA THR A 236 -13.27 -16.89 -1.38
C THR A 236 -13.44 -15.58 -2.12
N PHE A 237 -13.04 -14.49 -1.50
CA PHE A 237 -13.05 -13.16 -2.10
C PHE A 237 -11.78 -13.03 -2.97
N PRO A 238 -11.91 -12.83 -4.29
CA PRO A 238 -10.75 -12.73 -5.16
C PRO A 238 -9.77 -11.64 -4.70
N THR A 239 -8.47 -11.94 -4.73
CA THR A 239 -7.44 -10.94 -4.41
C THR A 239 -7.45 -9.80 -5.41
N THR A 240 -7.42 -8.57 -4.91
CA THR A 240 -7.44 -7.35 -5.73
C THR A 240 -6.53 -6.29 -5.14
N ILE A 241 -6.08 -5.34 -5.96
CA ILE A 241 -5.36 -4.14 -5.50
C ILE A 241 -6.28 -2.94 -5.71
N VAL A 242 -6.49 -2.14 -4.66
CA VAL A 242 -7.34 -0.95 -4.70
C VAL A 242 -6.66 0.24 -4.02
N ALA A 243 -6.78 1.42 -4.63
CA ALA A 243 -6.36 2.67 -4.01
C ALA A 243 -7.45 3.17 -3.03
N LEU A 244 -7.07 3.43 -1.77
CA LEU A 244 -7.98 3.88 -0.72
C LEU A 244 -7.49 5.17 -0.09
N GLU A 245 -8.44 6.02 0.30
CA GLU A 245 -8.21 7.25 1.06
C GLU A 245 -8.52 7.02 2.56
N PRO A 246 -7.88 7.76 3.49
CA PRO A 246 -8.22 7.71 4.90
C PRO A 246 -9.72 7.96 5.12
N GLY A 247 -10.33 7.30 6.11
CA GLY A 247 -11.76 7.44 6.42
C GLY A 247 -12.69 6.64 5.50
N THR A 248 -12.18 6.03 4.41
CA THR A 248 -12.96 5.10 3.60
C THR A 248 -13.42 3.92 4.47
N LEU A 249 -14.70 3.58 4.39
CA LEU A 249 -15.26 2.43 5.10
C LEU A 249 -15.15 1.19 4.22
N LEU A 250 -14.71 0.07 4.80
CA LEU A 250 -14.67 -1.25 4.18
C LEU A 250 -15.58 -2.21 4.93
N ARG A 251 -16.24 -3.12 4.21
CA ARG A 251 -17.01 -4.21 4.82
C ARG A 251 -17.02 -5.44 3.93
N MET A 252 -17.23 -6.60 4.55
CA MET A 252 -17.57 -7.83 3.83
C MET A 252 -19.08 -8.00 3.87
N SER A 253 -19.67 -8.31 2.72
CA SER A 253 -21.11 -8.42 2.55
C SER A 253 -21.49 -9.73 1.88
N ILE A 254 -22.61 -10.32 2.29
CA ILE A 254 -23.23 -11.47 1.67
C ILE A 254 -24.69 -11.13 1.34
N TYR A 255 -25.11 -11.49 0.13
CA TYR A 255 -26.47 -11.35 -0.34
C TYR A 255 -27.00 -12.73 -0.76
N SER A 256 -28.23 -13.05 -0.35
CA SER A 256 -29.03 -14.03 -1.09
C SER A 256 -29.89 -13.27 -2.08
N SER A 257 -29.83 -13.59 -3.37
CA SER A 257 -30.82 -13.08 -4.32
C SER A 257 -31.42 -14.25 -5.06
N ASN A 258 -32.73 -14.42 -4.92
CA ASN A 258 -33.53 -14.93 -6.03
C ASN A 258 -34.09 -13.71 -6.78
N ASN A 259 -33.58 -13.47 -7.98
CA ASN A 259 -34.25 -12.55 -8.89
C ASN A 259 -35.68 -13.06 -9.11
N SER A 260 -36.66 -12.17 -8.89
CA SER A 260 -38.12 -12.32 -9.02
C SER A 260 -38.88 -12.78 -7.76
N ASN A 261 -39.50 -11.80 -7.10
CA ASN A 261 -40.80 -11.89 -6.40
C ASN A 261 -41.15 -13.12 -5.52
N GLN A 262 -40.21 -13.87 -4.96
CA GLN A 262 -40.51 -15.07 -4.17
C GLN A 262 -39.90 -15.07 -2.75
N THR A 263 -40.70 -15.63 -1.85
CA THR A 263 -40.56 -15.94 -0.42
C THR A 263 -39.48 -16.98 -0.08
N ASN A 264 -38.39 -17.04 -0.86
CA ASN A 264 -37.51 -18.22 -0.95
C ASN A 264 -36.03 -17.90 -0.62
N GLU A 265 -35.81 -16.84 0.14
CA GLU A 265 -34.50 -16.52 0.74
C GLU A 265 -34.23 -17.50 1.91
N PRO A 266 -32.96 -17.74 2.29
CA PRO A 266 -32.67 -18.50 3.50
C PRO A 266 -33.35 -17.83 4.70
N ASP A 267 -33.82 -18.62 5.66
CA ASP A 267 -34.46 -18.08 6.87
C ASP A 267 -33.40 -17.45 7.79
N ASN A 268 -32.24 -18.09 7.90
CA ASN A 268 -31.13 -17.64 8.76
C ASN A 268 -29.77 -17.78 8.08
N LEU A 269 -28.89 -16.81 8.32
CA LEU A 269 -27.46 -16.88 8.04
C LEU A 269 -26.77 -17.12 9.38
N ILE A 270 -26.03 -18.22 9.47
CA ILE A 270 -25.20 -18.49 10.64
C ILE A 270 -23.75 -18.27 10.26
N ILE A 271 -23.09 -17.40 11.01
CA ILE A 271 -21.65 -17.21 10.96
C ILE A 271 -21.16 -17.09 12.40
N GLY A 272 -20.04 -17.74 12.72
CA GLY A 272 -19.58 -17.80 14.10
C GLY A 272 -18.27 -18.56 14.22
N LYS A 273 -17.91 -18.94 15.44
CA LYS A 273 -16.67 -19.65 15.77
C LYS A 273 -17.01 -21.12 16.06
N TYR A 274 -16.12 -22.04 15.69
CA TYR A 274 -16.21 -23.44 16.09
C TYR A 274 -14.85 -23.90 16.62
N TYR A 275 -14.79 -24.26 17.91
CA TYR A 275 -13.55 -24.69 18.59
C TYR A 275 -12.35 -23.78 18.28
N HIS A 276 -12.51 -22.47 18.49
CA HIS A 276 -11.48 -21.47 18.24
C HIS A 276 -11.14 -21.15 16.77
N ASN A 277 -11.75 -21.82 15.79
CA ASN A 277 -11.52 -21.52 14.38
C ASN A 277 -12.49 -20.44 13.85
N PRO A 278 -11.97 -19.40 13.19
CA PRO A 278 -12.77 -18.36 12.57
C PRO A 278 -13.45 -18.88 11.29
N TRP A 279 -14.72 -18.55 11.07
CA TRP A 279 -15.42 -18.91 9.83
C TRP A 279 -15.24 -17.88 8.72
N PHE A 280 -14.56 -16.77 8.95
CA PHE A 280 -14.19 -15.85 7.88
C PHE A 280 -12.88 -15.12 8.18
N THR A 281 -12.29 -14.59 7.10
CA THR A 281 -10.98 -13.98 7.04
C THR A 281 -11.08 -12.74 6.17
N LEU A 282 -10.44 -11.66 6.58
CA LEU A 282 -10.25 -10.46 5.76
C LEU A 282 -8.78 -10.07 5.81
N ASP A 283 -8.12 -10.18 4.67
CA ASP A 283 -6.70 -9.88 4.50
C ASP A 283 -6.58 -8.56 3.75
N ILE A 284 -5.89 -7.59 4.35
CA ILE A 284 -5.65 -6.26 3.83
C ILE A 284 -4.17 -5.95 4.05
N VAL A 285 -3.42 -5.75 2.97
CA VAL A 285 -2.00 -5.37 3.03
C VAL A 285 -1.84 -4.01 2.38
N LYS A 286 -1.34 -3.03 3.13
CA LYS A 286 -0.95 -1.75 2.53
C LYS A 286 0.37 -1.96 1.78
N LEU A 287 0.36 -1.65 0.48
CA LEU A 287 1.51 -1.73 -0.44
C LEU A 287 2.37 -0.46 -0.41
#